data_AF-A0A553BDR3-F1
#
_entry.id   AF-A0A553BDR3-F1
#
_cell.length_a   1.000
_cell.length_b   1.000
_cell.length_c   1.000
_cell.angle_alpha   90.00
_cell.angle_beta   90.00
_cell.angle_gamma   90.00
#
_symmetry.space_group_name_H-M   'P 1'
#
loop_
_entity.id
_entity.type
_entity.pdbx_description
1 polymer ?
#
loop_
_entity_poly.entity_id
_entity_poly.type
_entity_poly.pdbx_seq_one_letter_code
_entity_poly.pdbx_strand_id
1 'polypeptide(L)' 'MITSILISKDKNELKIKSELENIKRITVFDLLGRKVFDKEAIDDNEFHTSNITLNKQTIIVKVTLTNGKMISKKVIY' A
#
# COMPACT_ATOMS: atom_id res chain seq x y z
N MET A 1 -7.69 -3.91 -19.50
CA MET A 1 -7.91 -4.59 -18.21
C MET A 1 -7.97 -3.56 -17.09
N ILE A 2 -9.07 -3.55 -16.34
CA ILE A 2 -9.20 -2.77 -15.10
C ILE A 2 -8.42 -3.53 -14.02
N THR A 3 -7.59 -2.85 -13.24
CA THR A 3 -6.96 -3.45 -12.05
C THR A 3 -7.58 -2.80 -10.84
N SER A 4 -8.38 -3.57 -10.13
CA SER A 4 -9.03 -3.23 -8.87
C SER A 4 -8.06 -3.53 -7.73
N ILE A 5 -7.49 -2.47 -7.17
CA ILE A 5 -6.75 -2.55 -5.90
C ILE A 5 -7.50 -1.70 -4.88
N LEU A 6 -7.94 -2.34 -3.80
CA LEU A 6 -8.49 -1.66 -2.65
C LEU A 6 -7.36 -1.31 -1.70
N ILE A 7 -7.27 -0.03 -1.34
CA ILE A 7 -6.35 0.47 -0.32
C ILE A 7 -7.21 1.29 0.64
N SER A 8 -7.23 0.89 1.90
CA SER A 8 -8.06 1.49 2.95
C SER A 8 -7.35 1.48 4.30
N LYS A 9 -7.83 2.34 5.20
CA LYS A 9 -7.45 2.37 6.61
C LYS A 9 -8.60 1.79 7.43
N ASP A 10 -8.26 0.93 8.38
CA ASP A 10 -9.16 0.52 9.46
C ASP A 10 -8.47 0.76 10.79
N LYS A 11 -8.95 1.74 11.57
CA LYS A 11 -8.30 2.23 12.79
C LYS A 11 -6.81 2.54 12.56
N ASN A 12 -5.87 1.78 13.07
CA ASN A 12 -4.43 2.02 12.85
C ASN A 12 -3.81 1.02 11.88
N GLU A 13 -4.62 0.28 11.13
CA GLU A 13 -4.16 -0.72 10.17
C GLU A 13 -4.38 -0.24 8.74
N LEU A 14 -3.33 -0.31 7.91
CA LEU A 14 -3.41 -0.16 6.48
C LEU A 14 -3.74 -1.52 5.86
N LYS A 15 -4.83 -1.58 5.09
CA LYS A 15 -5.31 -2.78 4.39
C LYS A 15 -5.17 -2.57 2.89
N ILE A 16 -4.56 -3.54 2.22
CA ILE A 16 -4.35 -3.54 0.77
C ILE A 16 -4.81 -4.88 0.23
N LYS A 17 -5.68 -4.85 -0.77
CA LYS A 17 -6.20 -6.04 -1.45
C LYS A 17 -6.13 -5.85 -2.95
N SER A 18 -5.54 -6.81 -3.64
CA SER A 18 -5.52 -6.95 -5.09
C SER A 18 -6.50 -8.06 -5.49
N GLU A 19 -7.30 -7.84 -6.53
CA GLU A 19 -8.29 -8.84 -6.96
C GLU A 19 -7.72 -9.93 -7.87
N LEU A 20 -6.68 -9.62 -8.66
CA LEU A 20 -6.23 -10.50 -9.74
C LEU A 20 -4.77 -10.96 -9.60
N GLU A 21 -3.92 -10.12 -9.03
CA GLU A 21 -2.47 -10.25 -9.15
C GLU A 21 -1.81 -10.08 -7.80
N ASN A 22 -0.84 -10.94 -7.49
CA ASN A 22 -0.12 -10.87 -6.23
C ASN A 22 0.58 -9.52 -6.07
N ILE A 23 0.62 -9.04 -4.83
CA ILE A 23 1.36 -7.86 -4.43
C ILE A 23 2.83 -8.26 -4.34
N LYS A 24 3.69 -7.59 -5.12
CA LYS A 24 5.14 -7.77 -5.06
C LYS A 24 5.78 -6.89 -3.98
N ARG A 25 5.35 -5.63 -3.91
CA ARG A 25 5.92 -4.62 -3.01
C ARG A 25 4.92 -3.55 -2.64
N ILE A 26 5.01 -3.08 -1.40
CA ILE A 26 4.31 -1.90 -0.90
C ILE A 26 5.36 -0.92 -0.39
N THR A 27 5.26 0.33 -0.83
CA THR A 27 6.07 1.43 -0.30
C THR A 27 5.16 2.58 0.08
N VAL A 28 5.33 3.10 1.28
CA VAL A 28 4.54 4.24 1.78
C VAL A 28 5.44 5.45 1.93
N PHE A 29 4.94 6.59 1.47
CA PHE A 29 5.59 7.88 1.58
C PHE A 29 4.70 8.85 2.34
N ASP A 30 5.32 9.82 3.01
CA ASP A 30 4.60 11.02 3.41
C ASP A 30 4.48 12.03 2.26
N LEU A 31 3.84 13.17 2.52
CA LEU A 31 3.64 14.21 1.51
C LEU A 31 4.93 14.91 1.05
N LEU A 32 6.01 14.79 1.82
CA LEU A 32 7.33 15.32 1.46
C LEU A 32 8.14 14.32 0.61
N GLY A 33 7.57 13.14 0.35
CA GLY A 33 8.23 12.07 -0.40
C GLY A 33 9.20 11.24 0.43
N ARG A 34 9.23 11.39 1.77
CA ARG A 34 10.05 10.54 2.64
C ARG A 34 9.44 9.16 2.72
N LYS A 35 10.25 8.12 2.52
CA LYS A 35 9.82 6.72 2.68
C LYS A 35 9.65 6.40 4.15
N VAL A 36 8.44 6.02 4.56
CA VAL A 36 8.09 5.74 5.97
C VAL A 36 7.78 4.27 6.22
N PHE A 37 7.53 3.50 5.16
CA PHE A 37 7.36 2.06 5.22
C PHE A 37 7.73 1.44 3.89
N ASP A 38 8.29 0.23 3.93
CA ASP A 38 8.67 -0.53 2.75
C ASP A 38 8.58 -2.02 3.07
N LYS A 39 7.88 -2.76 2.22
CA LYS A 39 7.78 -4.21 2.31
C LYS A 39 7.87 -4.80 0.92
N GLU A 40 8.84 -5.67 0.73
CA GLU A 40 9.09 -6.41 -0.51
C GLU A 40 8.76 -7.90 -0.31
N ALA A 41 8.74 -8.65 -1.41
CA ALA A 41 8.54 -10.09 -1.44
C ALA A 41 7.29 -10.55 -0.66
N ILE A 42 6.17 -9.84 -0.87
CA ILE A 42 4.88 -10.16 -0.22
C ILE A 42 4.28 -11.41 -0.85
N ASP A 43 4.21 -11.44 -2.19
CA ASP A 43 3.69 -12.55 -3.00
C ASP A 43 2.32 -13.08 -2.55
N ASP A 44 1.44 -12.16 -2.18
CA ASP A 44 0.08 -12.43 -1.72
C ASP A 44 -0.87 -11.35 -2.26
N ASN A 45 -2.15 -11.67 -2.41
CA ASN A 45 -3.19 -10.75 -2.86
C ASN A 45 -3.66 -9.80 -1.76
N GLU A 46 -3.40 -10.11 -0.49
CA GLU A 46 -3.80 -9.30 0.65
C GLU A 46 -2.59 -8.94 1.54
N PHE A 47 -2.60 -7.71 2.06
CA PHE A 47 -1.57 -7.24 2.98
C PHE A 47 -2.15 -6.29 4.02
N HIS A 48 -1.70 -6.48 5.26
CA HIS A 48 -2.13 -5.72 6.43
C HIS A 48 -0.92 -5.26 7.21
N THR A 49 -0.90 -4.00 7.66
CA THR A 49 0.13 -3.52 8.58
C THR A 49 -0.36 -2.40 9.48
N SER A 50 0.05 -2.47 10.75
CA SER A 50 -0.06 -1.35 11.70
C SER A 50 1.31 -0.70 11.98
N ASN A 51 2.37 -1.14 11.31
CA ASN A 51 3.75 -0.73 11.57
C ASN A 51 4.15 0.50 10.74
N ILE A 52 3.25 1.46 10.60
CA ILE A 52 3.53 2.74 9.94
C ILE A 52 3.60 3.79 11.06
N THR A 53 4.78 4.33 11.29
CA THR A 53 5.05 5.33 12.34
C THR A 53 4.58 6.73 11.92
N LEU A 54 3.29 6.84 11.58
CA LEU A 54 2.64 8.10 11.22
C LEU A 54 1.26 8.13 11.86
N ASN A 55 0.97 9.19 12.61
CA ASN A 55 -0.33 9.38 13.27
C ASN A 55 -1.06 10.55 12.62
N LYS A 56 -2.29 10.30 12.13
CA LYS A 56 -3.23 11.34 11.65
C LYS A 56 -2.65 12.22 10.55
N GLN A 57 -2.08 11.62 9.51
CA GLN A 57 -1.57 12.36 8.36
C GLN A 57 -1.87 11.68 7.04
N THR A 58 -1.84 12.46 5.97
CA THR A 58 -1.97 11.92 4.61
C THR A 58 -0.68 11.23 4.20
N ILE A 59 -0.81 10.01 3.67
CA ILE A 59 0.27 9.22 3.09
C ILE A 59 -0.02 8.88 1.63
N ILE A 60 1.03 8.52 0.91
CA ILE A 60 0.95 7.98 -0.44
C ILE A 60 1.38 6.51 -0.37
N VAL A 61 0.44 5.62 -0.68
CA VAL A 61 0.69 4.18 -0.73
C VAL A 61 0.94 3.79 -2.18
N LYS A 62 2.14 3.31 -2.48
CA LYS A 62 2.52 2.76 -3.77
C LYS A 62 2.54 1.23 -3.68
N VAL A 63 1.78 0.58 -4.56
CA VAL A 63 1.68 -0.88 -4.68
C VAL A 63 2.26 -1.28 -6.03
N THR A 64 3.15 -2.25 -6.01
CA THR A 64 3.69 -2.91 -7.21
C THR A 64 3.21 -4.35 -7.22
N LEU A 65 2.58 -4.76 -8.31
CA LEU A 65 2.11 -6.14 -8.51
C LEU A 65 3.20 -7.01 -9.15
N THR A 66 3.06 -8.33 -9.05
CA THR A 66 4.00 -9.30 -9.63
C THR A 66 4.11 -9.17 -11.16
N ASN A 67 3.01 -8.82 -11.84
CA ASN A 67 2.99 -8.52 -13.27
C ASN A 67 3.64 -7.16 -13.65
N GLY A 68 4.22 -6.45 -12.69
CA GLY A 68 4.93 -5.18 -12.91
C GLY A 68 4.05 -3.94 -12.89
N LYS A 69 2.71 -4.07 -12.82
CA LYS A 69 1.83 -2.92 -12.73
C LYS A 69 2.01 -2.19 -11.40
N MET A 70 2.02 -0.85 -11.45
CA MET A 70 2.15 0.02 -10.28
C MET A 70 0.92 0.90 -10.12
N ILE A 71 0.43 1.00 -8.88
CA ILE A 71 -0.69 1.86 -8.49
C ILE A 71 -0.21 2.71 -7.32
N SER A 72 -0.59 3.99 -7.30
CA SER A 72 -0.38 4.88 -6.15
C SER A 72 -1.70 5.50 -5.71
N LYS A 73 -1.97 5.49 -4.40
CA LYS A 73 -3.19 6.07 -3.83
C LYS A 73 -2.87 6.91 -2.60
N LYS A 74 -3.54 8.05 -2.49
CA LYS A 74 -3.51 8.91 -1.30
C LYS A 74 -4.46 8.33 -0.25
N VAL A 75 -3.99 8.20 0.99
CA VAL A 75 -4.75 7.66 2.12
C VAL A 75 -4.57 8.57 3.31
N ILE A 76 -5.66 8.87 4.03
CA ILE A 76 -5.58 9.53 5.34
C ILE A 76 -5.34 8.42 6.35
N TYR A 77 -4.13 8.37 6.94
CA TYR A 77 -3.67 7.35 7.88
C TYR A 77 -3.64 7.86 9.31
#